data_AF-A0A6I3EN16-F1
#
_entry.id   AF-A0A6I3EN16-F1
#
_cell.length_a   1.000
_cell.length_b   1.000
_cell.length_c   1.000
_cell.angle_alpha   90.00
_cell.angle_beta   90.00
_cell.angle_gamma   90.00
#
_symmetry.space_group_name_H-M   'P 1'
#
loop_
_entity.id
_entity.type
_entity.pdbx_description
1 polymer ?
#
loop_
_entity_poly.entity_id
_entity_poly.type
_entity_poly.pdbx_seq_one_letter_code
_entity_poly.pdbx_strand_id
1 'polypeptide(L)' 'MAERVQKQKSNSERVAEEVASSEASSQQVEKLKAELDDLLDEIDDVLESNAEDFVKSYIQKGGE' A
#
# COMPACT_ATOMS: atom_id res chain seq x y z
N MET A 1 -36.61 4.77 32.69
CA MET A 1 -36.34 5.65 31.52
C MET A 1 -34.86 6.02 31.37
N ALA A 2 -34.09 6.18 32.46
CA ALA A 2 -32.65 6.52 32.41
C ALA A 2 -31.76 5.45 31.73
N GLU A 3 -32.09 4.17 31.88
CA GLU A 3 -31.28 3.05 31.37
C GLU A 3 -31.24 2.97 29.82
N ARG A 4 -32.31 3.38 29.12
CA ARG A 4 -32.34 3.44 27.66
C ARG A 4 -31.43 4.53 27.09
N VAL A 5 -31.30 5.65 27.80
CA VAL A 5 -30.47 6.79 27.37
C VAL A 5 -28.98 6.46 27.51
N GLN A 6 -28.58 5.74 28.57
CA GLN A 6 -27.21 5.29 28.74
C GLN A 6 -26.78 4.27 27.68
N LYS A 7 -27.67 3.31 27.34
CA LYS A 7 -27.39 2.30 26.31
C LYS A 7 -27.21 2.89 24.90
N GLN A 8 -27.91 3.99 24.60
CA GLN A 8 -27.77 4.69 23.31
C GLN A 8 -26.44 5.45 23.20
N LYS A 9 -25.98 6.10 24.28
CA LYS A 9 -24.66 6.76 24.31
C LYS A 9 -23.52 5.75 24.13
N SER A 10 -23.54 4.66 24.89
CA SER A 10 -22.53 3.60 24.78
C SER A 10 -22.45 2.96 23.39
N ASN A 11 -23.57 2.89 22.66
CA ASN A 11 -23.58 2.36 21.30
C ASN A 11 -23.00 3.37 20.30
N SER A 12 -23.28 4.66 20.47
CA SER A 12 -22.73 5.72 19.62
C SER A 12 -21.21 5.86 19.76
N GLU A 13 -20.67 5.71 20.98
CA GLU A 13 -19.22 5.75 21.22
C GLU A 13 -18.51 4.54 20.59
N ARG A 14 -19.09 3.33 20.69
CA ARG A 14 -18.53 2.14 20.03
C ARG A 14 -18.51 2.27 18.50
N VAL A 15 -19.58 2.79 17.90
CA VAL A 15 -19.64 3.01 16.45
C VAL A 15 -18.62 4.07 16.02
N ALA A 16 -18.45 5.15 16.78
CA ALA A 16 -17.45 6.17 16.48
C ALA A 16 -16.01 5.61 16.55
N GLU A 17 -15.72 4.75 17.54
CA GLU A 17 -14.41 4.10 17.69
C GLU A 17 -14.13 3.09 16.57
N GLU A 18 -15.15 2.36 16.12
CA GLU A 18 -15.03 1.42 14.99
C GLU A 18 -14.78 2.15 13.66
N VAL A 19 -15.48 3.27 13.42
CA VAL A 19 -15.28 4.10 12.22
C VAL A 19 -13.88 4.72 12.21
N ALA A 20 -13.41 5.28 13.34
CA ALA A 20 -12.06 5.84 13.44
C ALA A 20 -10.97 4.78 13.20
N SER A 21 -11.17 3.54 13.68
CA SER A 21 -10.27 2.41 13.42
C SER A 21 -10.26 2.01 11.94
N SER A 22 -11.43 1.99 11.29
CA SER A 22 -11.55 1.73 9.85
C SER A 22 -10.86 2.79 9.01
N GLU A 23 -10.97 4.07 9.38
CA GLU A 23 -10.29 5.17 8.66
C GLU A 23 -8.77 5.10 8.81
N ALA A 24 -8.27 4.80 10.00
CA ALA A 24 -6.83 4.63 10.25
C ALA A 24 -6.24 3.47 9.43
N SER A 25 -6.96 2.34 9.34
CA SER A 25 -6.53 1.20 8.52
C SER A 25 -6.57 1.53 7.02
N SER A 26 -7.59 2.26 6.54
CA SER A 26 -7.65 2.74 5.16
C SER A 26 -6.45 3.64 4.81
N GLN A 27 -6.08 4.57 5.70
CA GLN A 27 -4.92 5.45 5.47
C GLN A 27 -3.59 4.67 5.41
N GLN A 28 -3.44 3.62 6.21
CA GLN A 28 -2.27 2.75 6.15
C GLN A 28 -2.21 1.97 4.84
N VAL A 29 -3.36 1.45 4.36
CA VAL A 29 -3.44 0.75 3.07
C VAL A 29 -3.11 1.68 1.91
N GLU A 30 -3.59 2.92 1.91
CA GLU A 30 -3.26 3.90 0.87
C GLU A 30 -1.76 4.25 0.85
N LYS A 31 -1.12 4.38 2.01
CA LYS A 31 0.33 4.58 2.10
C LYS A 31 1.11 3.39 1.54
N LEU A 32 0.72 2.17 1.91
CA LEU A 32 1.37 0.95 1.43
C LEU A 32 1.21 0.79 -0.09
N LYS A 33 0.08 1.21 -0.67
CA LYS A 33 -0.08 1.23 -2.13
C LYS A 33 0.88 2.21 -2.79
N ALA A 34 0.99 3.44 -2.27
CA ALA A 34 1.92 4.42 -2.82
C ALA A 34 3.37 3.93 -2.74
N GLU A 35 3.79 3.36 -1.59
CA GLU A 35 5.12 2.76 -1.44
C GLU A 35 5.34 1.57 -2.39
N LEU A 36 4.30 0.79 -2.68
CA LEU A 36 4.37 -0.32 -3.63
C LEU A 36 4.49 0.19 -5.07
N ASP A 37 3.75 1.23 -5.44
CA ASP A 37 3.82 1.84 -6.77
C ASP A 37 5.22 2.45 -7.00
N ASP A 38 5.75 3.20 -6.02
CA ASP A 38 7.12 3.74 -6.07
C ASP A 38 8.17 2.63 -6.23
N LEU A 39 7.99 1.49 -5.54
CA LEU A 39 8.88 0.33 -5.66
C LEU A 39 8.78 -0.34 -7.04
N LEU A 40 7.59 -0.40 -7.64
CA LEU A 40 7.41 -0.96 -8.98
C LEU A 40 8.11 -0.11 -10.04
N ASP A 41 8.03 1.22 -9.93
CA ASP A 41 8.75 2.14 -10.81
C ASP A 41 10.28 1.95 -10.67
N GLU A 42 10.80 1.78 -9.44
CA GLU A 42 12.22 1.49 -9.21
C GLU A 42 12.65 0.15 -9.83
N ILE A 43 11.81 -0.89 -9.74
CA ILE A 43 12.08 -2.19 -10.35
C ILE A 43 12.18 -2.05 -11.88
N ASP A 44 11.27 -1.29 -12.50
CA ASP A 44 11.27 -1.08 -13.95
C ASP A 44 12.55 -0.35 -14.41
N ASP A 45 12.98 0.69 -13.69
CA ASP A 45 14.25 1.40 -13.95
C ASP A 45 15.47 0.47 -13.87
N VAL A 46 15.53 -0.37 -12.84
CA VAL A 46 16.62 -1.34 -12.66
C VAL A 46 16.60 -2.41 -13.76
N LEU A 47 15.41 -2.88 -14.14
CA LEU A 47 15.26 -3.86 -15.21
C LEU A 47 15.66 -3.29 -16.56
N GLU A 48 15.35 -2.02 -16.86
CA GLU A 48 15.79 -1.36 -18.09
C GLU A 48 17.32 -1.25 -18.14
N SER A 49 17.94 -0.73 -17.08
CA SER A 49 19.40 -0.65 -16.99
C SER A 49 20.06 -2.03 -17.08
N ASN A 50 19.51 -3.04 -16.41
CA ASN A 50 20.04 -4.40 -16.45
C ASN A 50 19.90 -5.04 -17.83
N ALA A 51 18.75 -4.83 -18.49
CA ALA A 51 18.47 -5.36 -19.81
C ALA A 51 19.41 -4.77 -20.87
N GLU A 52 19.71 -3.46 -20.79
CA GLU A 52 20.71 -2.85 -21.67
C GLU A 52 22.08 -3.53 -21.54
N ASP A 53 22.54 -3.73 -20.31
CA ASP A 53 23.83 -4.36 -20.03
C ASP A 53 23.85 -5.83 -20.45
N PHE A 54 22.74 -6.53 -20.28
CA PHE A 54 22.57 -7.90 -20.74
C PHE A 54 22.68 -7.99 -22.26
N VAL A 55 22.00 -7.11 -23.01
CA VAL A 55 22.04 -7.08 -24.48
C VAL A 55 23.44 -6.74 -24.99
N LYS A 56 24.09 -5.70 -24.42
CA LYS A 56 25.47 -5.32 -24.76
C LYS A 56 26.43 -6.49 -24.54
N SER A 57 26.32 -7.15 -23.39
CA SER A 57 27.13 -8.32 -23.04
C SER A 57 26.88 -9.51 -23.96
N TYR A 58 25.64 -9.75 -24.36
CA TYR A 58 25.25 -10.85 -25.25
C TYR A 58 25.82 -10.65 -26.66
N ILE A 59 25.71 -9.44 -27.22
CA ILE A 59 26.30 -9.10 -28.53
C ILE A 59 27.83 -9.20 -28.49
N GLN A 60 28.46 -8.67 -27.44
CA GLN A 60 29.92 -8.69 -27.31
C GLN A 60 30.48 -10.11 -27.14
N LYS A 61 29.75 -11.01 -26.49
CA LYS A 61 30.13 -12.42 -26.35
C LYS A 61 29.92 -13.23 -27.64
N GLY A 62 29.44 -12.59 -28.71
CA GLY A 62 29.16 -13.24 -29.98
C GLY A 62 28.00 -14.22 -29.81
N GLY A 63 26.84 -13.72 -29.36
CA GLY A 63 25.63 -14.48 -29.06
C GLY A 63 25.45 -15.71 -29.96
N GLU A 64 25.14 -16.85 -29.33
CA GLU A 64 25.02 -18.17 -29.98
C GLU A 64 24.29 -18.16 -31.32
#